data_AF-A0A7C7RIS8-F1
#
_entry.id   AF-A0A7C7RIS8-F1
#
_cell.length_a   1.000
_cell.length_b   1.000
_cell.length_c   1.000
_cell.angle_alpha   90.00
_cell.angle_beta   90.00
_cell.angle_gamma   90.00
#
_symmetry.space_group_name_H-M   'P 1'
#
loop_
_entity.id
_entity.type
_entity.pdbx_description
1 polymer ?
#
loop_
_entity_poly.entity_id
_entity_poly.type
_entity_poly.pdbx_seq_one_letter_code
_entity_poly.pdbx_strand_id
1 'polypeptide(L)'
;MLKKCVEIDSNFKELVELKVDKLYPKGIEVRYPEFTATVSEEETKEAIEIAEKVREFVSRKLVLGMRDKPLVSIVIPTYNSEKTLVN
;
A
#
# COMPACT_ATOMS: atom_id res chain seq x y z
N MET A 1 -14.45 -0.24 -0.95
CA MET A 1 -13.90 1.12 -0.73
C MET A 1 -13.36 1.70 -2.03
N LEU A 2 -12.41 1.05 -2.71
CA LEU A 2 -11.79 1.54 -3.96
C LEU A 2 -12.78 1.94 -5.08
N LYS A 3 -13.85 1.16 -5.30
CA LYS A 3 -14.90 1.48 -6.28
C LYS A 3 -15.52 2.87 -6.07
N LYS A 4 -15.73 3.28 -4.82
CA LYS A 4 -16.23 4.63 -4.50
C LYS A 4 -15.21 5.72 -4.80
N CYS A 5 -13.91 5.42 -4.65
CA CYS A 5 -12.86 6.35 -5.04
C CYS A 5 -12.84 6.55 -6.57
N VAL A 6 -13.07 5.50 -7.34
CA VAL A 6 -13.18 5.58 -8.82
C VAL A 6 -14.35 6.45 -9.28
N GLU A 7 -15.47 6.41 -8.58
CA GLU A 7 -16.64 7.26 -8.86
C GLU A 7 -16.33 8.76 -8.68
N ILE A 8 -15.40 9.10 -7.79
CA ILE A 8 -14.98 10.49 -7.49
C ILE A 8 -13.82 10.92 -8.39
N ASP A 9 -12.85 10.04 -8.60
CA ASP A 9 -11.61 10.31 -9.34
C ASP A 9 -11.25 9.07 -10.17
N SER A 10 -11.42 9.19 -11.48
CA SER A 10 -11.25 8.08 -12.42
C SER A 10 -9.83 7.55 -12.49
N ASN A 11 -8.81 8.30 -12.04
CA ASN A 11 -7.43 7.81 -12.01
C ASN A 11 -7.26 6.64 -11.03
N PHE A 12 -8.15 6.47 -10.05
CA PHE A 12 -8.14 5.29 -9.16
C PHE A 12 -8.40 3.97 -9.90
N LYS A 13 -8.83 4.01 -11.18
CA LYS A 13 -8.90 2.81 -12.04
C LYS A 13 -7.53 2.14 -12.20
N GLU A 14 -6.44 2.89 -12.18
CA GLU A 14 -5.06 2.36 -12.19
C GLU A 14 -4.87 1.32 -11.08
N LEU A 15 -5.40 1.58 -9.88
CA LEU A 15 -5.30 0.66 -8.74
C LEU A 15 -6.20 -0.57 -8.90
N VAL A 16 -7.33 -0.44 -9.58
CA VAL A 16 -8.22 -1.59 -9.89
C VAL A 16 -7.52 -2.53 -10.87
N GLU A 17 -6.86 -1.99 -11.89
CA GLU A 17 -6.09 -2.76 -12.87
C GLU A 17 -4.90 -3.48 -12.25
N LEU A 18 -4.26 -2.87 -11.24
CA LEU A 18 -3.21 -3.48 -10.42
C LEU A 18 -3.73 -4.55 -9.43
N LYS A 19 -5.04 -4.79 -9.37
CA LYS A 19 -5.69 -5.78 -8.50
C LYS A 19 -5.33 -5.60 -7.01
N VAL A 20 -5.19 -4.37 -6.54
CA VAL A 20 -4.76 -4.06 -5.14
C VAL A 20 -5.65 -4.72 -4.08
N ASP A 21 -6.92 -4.98 -4.42
CA ASP A 21 -7.90 -5.62 -3.55
C ASP A 21 -7.46 -7.02 -3.07
N LYS A 22 -6.54 -7.69 -3.79
CA LYS A 22 -6.02 -9.01 -3.39
C LYS A 22 -5.11 -8.98 -2.17
N LEU A 23 -4.53 -7.83 -1.83
CA LEU A 23 -3.64 -7.71 -0.67
C LEU A 23 -4.39 -7.82 0.65
N TYR A 24 -5.67 -7.40 0.68
CA TYR A 24 -6.50 -7.47 1.87
C TYR A 24 -6.74 -8.91 2.38
N PRO A 25 -7.28 -9.85 1.58
CA PRO A 25 -7.49 -11.22 2.05
C PRO A 25 -6.18 -11.91 2.41
N LYS A 26 -5.11 -11.74 1.60
CA LYS A 26 -3.79 -12.30 1.90
C LYS A 26 -3.24 -11.77 3.23
N GLY A 27 -3.41 -10.48 3.52
CA GLY A 27 -3.00 -9.88 4.79
C GLY A 27 -3.79 -10.37 6.01
N ILE A 28 -5.00 -10.90 5.83
CA ILE A 28 -5.76 -11.59 6.89
C ILE A 28 -5.18 -12.99 7.06
N GLU A 29 -5.10 -13.75 5.97
CA GLU A 29 -4.66 -15.14 5.94
C GLU A 29 -3.28 -15.33 6.60
N VAL A 30 -2.35 -14.39 6.41
CA VAL A 30 -1.00 -14.47 6.98
C VAL A 30 -0.94 -14.18 8.48
N ARG A 31 -1.86 -13.37 9.01
CA ARG A 31 -1.82 -12.91 10.41
C ARG A 31 -2.55 -13.83 11.37
N TYR A 32 -3.47 -14.64 10.85
CA TYR A 32 -4.46 -15.33 11.64
C TYR A 32 -4.30 -16.85 11.47
N PRO A 33 -3.97 -17.59 12.55
CA PRO A 33 -3.59 -18.99 12.47
C PRO A 33 -4.71 -19.93 12.02
N GLU A 34 -5.97 -19.49 12.05
CA GLU A 34 -7.10 -20.21 11.46
C GLU A 34 -7.00 -20.35 9.93
N PHE A 35 -6.16 -19.53 9.29
CA PHE A 35 -5.81 -19.65 7.88
C PHE A 35 -4.40 -20.24 7.80
N THR A 36 -4.28 -21.50 7.35
CA THR A 36 -2.97 -22.14 7.12
C THR A 36 -2.32 -21.57 5.85
N ALA A 37 -1.92 -20.31 5.92
CA ALA A 37 -1.39 -19.56 4.79
C ALA A 37 0.13 -19.71 4.71
N THR A 38 0.60 -20.34 3.63
CA THR A 38 2.00 -20.26 3.23
C THR A 38 2.14 -19.16 2.19
N VAL A 39 3.15 -18.30 2.33
CA VAL A 39 3.45 -17.24 1.35
C VAL A 39 4.75 -17.59 0.65
N SER A 40 4.75 -17.63 -0.68
CA SER A 40 5.98 -17.81 -1.44
C SER A 40 6.80 -16.51 -1.52
N GLU A 41 8.08 -16.64 -1.88
CA GLU A 41 8.93 -15.47 -2.12
C GLU A 41 8.39 -14.61 -3.28
N GLU A 42 7.87 -15.23 -4.33
CA GLU A 42 7.25 -14.56 -5.48
C GLU A 42 5.99 -13.80 -5.08
N GLU A 43 5.10 -14.43 -4.29
CA GLU A 43 3.90 -13.76 -3.77
C GLU A 43 4.27 -12.56 -2.90
N THR A 44 5.35 -12.68 -2.13
CA THR A 44 5.87 -11.60 -1.29
C THR A 44 6.38 -10.44 -2.14
N LYS A 45 7.20 -10.73 -3.17
CA LYS A 45 7.72 -9.73 -4.10
C LYS A 45 6.59 -9.02 -4.85
N GLU A 46 5.60 -9.76 -5.32
CA GLU A 46 4.44 -9.20 -6.00
C GLU A 46 3.62 -8.28 -5.07
N ALA A 47 3.42 -8.70 -3.82
CA ALA A 47 2.72 -7.88 -2.83
C ALA A 47 3.46 -6.56 -2.53
N ILE A 48 4.79 -6.61 -2.41
CA ILE A 48 5.63 -5.42 -2.24
C ILE A 48 5.51 -4.50 -3.46
N GLU A 49 5.65 -5.02 -4.68
CA GLU A 49 5.56 -4.23 -5.90
C GLU A 49 4.21 -3.49 -6.02
N ILE A 50 3.10 -4.17 -5.70
CA ILE A 50 1.78 -3.55 -5.69
C ILE A 50 1.69 -2.46 -4.63
N ALA A 51 2.20 -2.72 -3.42
CA ALA A 51 2.20 -1.73 -2.34
C ALA A 51 3.02 -0.48 -2.69
N GLU A 52 4.15 -0.65 -3.37
CA GLU A 52 4.97 0.47 -3.84
C GLU A 52 4.25 1.30 -4.90
N LYS A 53 3.59 0.66 -5.88
CA LYS A 53 2.78 1.37 -6.89
C LYS A 53 1.62 2.15 -6.25
N VAL A 54 0.97 1.59 -5.23
CA VAL A 54 -0.07 2.30 -4.46
C VAL A 54 0.53 3.50 -3.72
N ARG A 55 1.68 3.33 -3.06
CA ARG A 55 2.38 4.43 -2.36
C ARG A 55 2.69 5.56 -3.32
N GLU A 56 3.22 5.26 -4.50
CA GLU A 56 3.54 6.26 -5.52
C GLU A 56 2.28 6.96 -6.03
N PHE A 57 1.23 6.21 -6.37
CA PHE A 57 -0.04 6.77 -6.81
C PHE A 57 -0.61 7.77 -5.79
N VAL A 58 -0.69 7.36 -4.52
CA VAL A 58 -1.21 8.22 -3.43
C VAL A 58 -0.32 9.44 -3.23
N SER A 59 1.01 9.27 -3.26
CA SER A 59 1.96 10.38 -3.10
C SER A 59 1.81 11.42 -4.21
N ARG A 60 1.67 10.98 -5.48
CA ARG A 60 1.40 11.89 -6.62
C ARG A 60 0.10 12.67 -6.39
N LYS A 61 -0.96 12.00 -5.96
CA LYS A 61 -2.26 12.63 -5.69
C LYS A 61 -2.21 13.64 -4.54
N LEU A 62 -1.50 13.33 -3.47
CA LEU A 62 -1.31 14.25 -2.34
C LEU A 62 -0.49 15.48 -2.74
N VAL A 63 0.61 15.32 -3.47
CA VAL A 63 1.44 16.44 -3.95
C VAL A 63 0.68 17.33 -4.92
N LEU A 64 -0.13 16.76 -5.83
CA LEU A 64 -0.96 17.53 -6.76
C LEU A 64 -2.10 18.29 -6.07
N GLY A 65 -2.58 17.79 -4.92
CA GLY A 65 -3.57 18.43 -4.06
C GLY A 65 -3.01 19.53 -3.14
N MET A 66 -1.68 19.64 -3.02
CA MET A 66 -0.99 20.65 -2.20
C MET A 66 -0.67 21.96 -2.95
N ARG A 67 -1.30 22.23 -4.10
CA ARG A 67 -1.07 23.49 -4.84
C ARG A 67 -1.52 24.78 -4.11
N ASP A 68 -2.12 24.68 -2.92
CA ASP A 68 -2.53 25.83 -2.09
C ASP A 68 -1.95 25.84 -0.65
N LYS A 69 -1.02 24.96 -0.27
CA LYS A 69 -0.42 25.01 1.09
C LYS A 69 1.10 24.85 1.07
N PRO A 70 1.83 25.71 1.82
CA PRO A 70 3.29 25.66 1.85
C PRO A 70 3.75 24.34 2.46
N LEU A 71 4.81 23.79 1.86
CA LEU A 71 5.46 22.53 2.22
C LEU A 71 6.06 22.62 3.63
N VAL A 72 5.26 22.34 4.65
CA VAL A 72 5.79 22.00 5.97
C VAL A 72 6.22 20.53 5.90
N SER A 73 7.54 20.33 5.97
CA SER A 73 8.28 19.07 6.05
C SER A 73 7.48 17.86 6.55
N ILE A 74 6.91 17.08 5.62
CA ILE A 74 6.44 15.73 5.94
C ILE A 74 7.68 14.83 5.93
N VAL A 75 8.34 14.72 7.08
CA VAL A 75 9.29 13.64 7.34
C VAL A 75 8.47 12.35 7.45
N ILE A 76 8.42 11.56 6.38
CA ILE A 76 7.87 10.21 6.45
C ILE A 76 8.92 9.37 7.20
N PRO A 77 8.63 8.81 8.39
CA PRO A 77 9.58 7.93 9.05
C PRO A 77 9.74 6.68 8.17
N THR A 78 10.93 6.51 7.61
CA THR A 78 11.34 5.26 6.98
C THR A 78 11.36 4.19 8.07
N TYR A 79 10.54 3.16 7.91
CA TYR A 79 10.54 2.00 8.80
C TYR A 79 11.88 1.28 8.65
N ASN A 80 12.76 1.44 9.65
CA ASN A 80 14.05 0.76 9.68
C ASN A 80 13.85 -0.63 10.31
N SER A 81 14.07 -1.69 9.54
CA SER A 81 13.90 -3.09 9.97
C SER A 81 14.97 -3.62 10.94
N GLU A 82 15.82 -2.76 11.48
CA GLU A 82 16.87 -3.14 12.42
C GLU A 82 16.48 -2.72 13.85
N LYS A 83 15.63 -3.52 14.51
CA LYS A 83 15.60 -3.64 15.99
C LYS A 83 14.65 -4.73 16.46
N THR A 84 15.07 -5.98 16.27
CA THR A 84 14.67 -7.07 17.17
C THR A 84 15.86 -8.00 17.41
N LEU A 85 16.89 -7.48 18.04
CA LEU A 85 17.82 -8.27 18.84
C LEU A 85 17.92 -7.57 20.20
N VAL A 86 17.05 -7.94 21.14
CA VAL A 86 17.33 -7.72 22.57
C VAL A 86 16.69 -8.84 23.39
N ASN A 87 17.59 -9.67 23.93
CA ASN A 87 17.48 -10.67 25.01
C ASN A 87 16.49 -11.83 24.88
#